data_AF-A0A9W4CGC1-F1
#
_entry.id   AF-A0A9W4CGC1-F1
#
_cell.length_a   1.000
_cell.length_b   1.000
_cell.length_c   1.000
_cell.angle_alpha   90.00
_cell.angle_beta   90.00
_cell.angle_gamma   90.00
#
_symmetry.space_group_name_H-M   'P 1'
#
loop_
_entity.id
_entity.type
_entity.pdbx_description
1 polymer ?
#
loop_
_entity_poly.entity_id
_entity_poly.type
_entity_poly.pdbx_seq_one_letter_code
_entity_poly.pdbx_strand_id
1 'polypeptide(L)' 'MAEFLTLVELLQYRSQHQPHDTAYIFLKNGETELPPLTYQQLDKKSRAIATQLNTLNLQGTRALMV' A
#
# COMPACT_ATOMS: atom_id res chain seq x y z
N MET A 1 -19.90 10.04 -8.73
CA MET A 1 -18.62 10.05 -8.00
C MET A 1 -18.29 8.60 -7.69
N ALA A 2 -17.05 8.14 -7.89
CA ALA A 2 -16.70 6.77 -7.53
C ALA A 2 -16.70 6.63 -6.00
N GLU A 3 -17.58 5.79 -5.48
CA GLU A 3 -17.64 5.46 -4.07
C GLU A 3 -16.76 4.21 -3.85
N PHE A 4 -15.72 4.34 -3.02
CA PHE A 4 -14.84 3.24 -2.67
C PHE A 4 -15.34 2.62 -1.36
N LEU A 5 -15.54 1.30 -1.34
CA LEU A 5 -16.04 0.59 -0.16
C LEU A 5 -14.89 0.12 0.75
N THR A 6 -13.67 0.01 0.20
CA THR A 6 -12.48 -0.39 0.94
C THR A 6 -11.26 0.46 0.61
N LEU A 7 -10.30 0.49 1.55
CA LEU A 7 -8.98 1.11 1.30
C LEU A 7 -8.22 0.41 0.16
N VAL A 8 -8.47 -0.89 -0.04
CA VAL A 8 -7.85 -1.66 -1.11
C VAL A 8 -8.34 -1.17 -2.48
N GLU A 9 -9.64 -0.97 -2.66
CA GLU A 9 -10.21 -0.43 -3.89
C GLU A 9 -9.69 0.97 -4.21
N LEU A 10 -9.62 1.85 -3.20
CA LEU A 10 -9.05 3.18 -3.35
C LEU A 10 -7.58 3.14 -3.80
N LEU A 11 -6.76 2.27 -3.20
CA LEU A 11 -5.36 2.12 -3.55
C LEU A 11 -5.20 1.59 -4.99
N GLN A 12 -6.02 0.62 -5.38
CA GLN A 12 -6.00 0.07 -6.74
C GLN A 12 -6.39 1.11 -7.79
N TYR A 13 -7.44 1.90 -7.51
CA TYR A 13 -7.86 3.00 -8.37
C TYR A 13 -6.73 4.02 -8.56
N ARG A 14 -6.09 4.45 -7.46
CA ARG A 14 -4.98 5.41 -7.53
C ARG A 14 -3.74 4.84 -8.21
N SER A 15 -3.44 3.56 -7.99
CA SER A 15 -2.35 2.85 -8.68
C SER A 15 -2.53 2.86 -10.21
N GLN A 16 -3.78 2.80 -10.69
CA GLN A 16 -4.06 2.82 -12.13
C GLN A 16 -4.15 4.23 -12.72
N HIS A 17 -4.76 5.18 -12.01
CA HIS A 17 -5.09 6.50 -12.56
C HIS A 17 -4.03 7.57 -12.24
N GLN A 18 -3.25 7.37 -11.18
CA GLN A 18 -2.17 8.24 -10.74
C GLN A 18 -0.94 7.43 -10.28
N PRO A 19 -0.39 6.55 -11.15
CA PRO A 19 0.64 5.57 -10.79
C PRO A 19 1.94 6.18 -10.25
N HIS A 20 2.30 7.35 -10.77
CA HIS A 20 3.55 8.04 -10.46
C HIS A 20 3.41 9.09 -9.34
N ASP A 21 2.18 9.37 -8.90
CA ASP A 21 1.94 10.31 -7.83
C ASP A 21 2.44 9.73 -6.51
N THR A 22 3.03 10.60 -5.69
CA THR A 22 3.55 10.25 -4.37
C THR A 22 2.42 9.83 -3.44
N ALA A 23 2.48 8.59 -2.97
CA ALA A 23 1.59 8.05 -1.94
C ALA A 23 2.15 8.27 -0.53
N TYR A 24 3.48 8.22 -0.38
CA TYR A 24 4.15 8.36 0.91
C TYR A 24 5.61 8.82 0.73
N ILE A 25 6.13 9.62 1.65
CA ILE A 25 7.54 10.01 1.71
C ILE A 25 8.11 9.51 3.03
N PHE A 26 9.17 8.71 2.97
CA PHE A 26 9.88 8.30 4.18
C PHE A 26 10.83 9.40 4.61
N LEU A 27 10.89 9.66 5.91
CA LEU A 27 11.87 10.58 6.48
C LEU A 27 12.97 9.77 7.18
N LYS A 28 14.20 9.86 6.67
CA LYS A 28 15.38 9.35 7.36
C LYS A 28 15.67 10.25 8.56
N ASN A 29 15.77 9.63 9.74
CA ASN A 29 15.95 10.30 11.03
C ASN A 29 14.89 11.37 11.34
N GLY A 30 13.72 11.33 10.68
CA GLY A 30 12.66 12.32 10.85
C GLY A 30 12.87 13.65 10.13
N GLU A 31 14.00 13.85 9.44
CA GLU A 31 14.37 15.14 8.85
C GLU A 31 14.64 15.05 7.34
N THR A 32 15.34 14.01 6.89
CA THR A 32 15.76 13.91 5.49
C THR A 32 14.76 13.10 4.68
N GLU A 33 14.12 13.73 3.69
CA GLU A 33 13.25 13.04 2.74
C GLU A 33 14.03 11.98 1.95
N LEU A 34 13.52 10.75 1.99
CA LEU A 34 13.92 9.67 1.11
C LEU A 34 13.08 9.68 -0.16
N PRO A 35 13.49 8.93 -1.20
CA PRO A 35 12.70 8.82 -2.42
C PRO A 35 11.24 8.48 -2.13
N PRO A 36 10.29 9.16 -2.79
CA PRO A 36 8.87 8.95 -2.58
C PRO A 36 8.46 7.54 -3.00
N LEU A 37 7.52 6.97 -2.26
CA LEU A 37 6.79 5.77 -2.65
C LEU A 37 5.57 6.19 -3.46
N THR A 38 5.49 5.75 -4.72
CA THR A 38 4.33 6.06 -5.57
C THR A 38 3.14 5.15 -5.30
N TYR A 39 1.94 5.54 -5.73
CA TYR A 39 0.74 4.68 -5.60
C TYR A 39 0.89 3.33 -6.27
N GLN A 40 1.54 3.27 -7.44
CA GLN A 40 1.80 2.00 -8.12
C GLN A 40 2.75 1.09 -7.32
N GLN A 41 3.81 1.67 -6.76
CA GLN A 41 4.77 0.93 -5.95
C GLN A 41 4.15 0.43 -4.65
N LEU A 42 3.30 1.26 -4.03
CA LEU A 42 2.57 0.90 -2.81
C LEU A 42 1.63 -0.29 -3.08
N ASP A 43 0.78 -0.24 -4.11
CA ASP A 43 -0.11 -1.35 -4.49
C ASP A 43 0.66 -2.65 -4.74
N LYS A 44 1.76 -2.58 -5.52
CA LYS A 44 2.59 -3.76 -5.80
C LYS A 44 3.18 -4.38 -4.53
N LYS A 45 3.70 -3.56 -3.61
CA LYS A 45 4.26 -4.03 -2.33
C LYS A 45 3.18 -4.62 -1.42
N SER A 46 2.03 -3.96 -1.31
CA SER A 46 0.89 -4.44 -0.52
C SER A 46 0.40 -5.80 -1.01
N ARG A 47 0.29 -6.00 -2.34
CA ARG A 47 -0.08 -7.29 -2.91
C ARG A 47 0.95 -8.37 -2.66
N ALA A 48 2.25 -8.05 -2.72
CA ALA A 48 3.30 -9.02 -2.40
C ALA A 48 3.19 -9.52 -0.95
N ILE A 49 2.94 -8.62 0.01
CA ILE A 49 2.70 -8.98 1.41
C ILE A 49 1.41 -9.81 1.54
N ALA A 50 0.33 -9.40 0.87
CA ALA A 50 -0.93 -10.15 0.89
C ALA A 50 -0.77 -11.59 0.35
N THR A 51 0.00 -11.78 -0.72
CA THR A 51 0.33 -13.12 -1.24
C THR A 51 1.07 -13.94 -0.18
N GLN A 52 2.07 -13.36 0.50
CA GLN A 52 2.79 -14.05 1.57
C GLN A 52 1.87 -14.44 2.73
N LEU A 53 1.03 -13.52 3.21
CA LEU A 53 0.07 -13.81 4.27
C LEU A 53 -0.95 -14.89 3.87
N ASN A 54 -1.37 -14.88 2.60
CA ASN A 54 -2.28 -15.89 2.07
C ASN A 54 -1.64 -17.29 2.05
N THR A 55 -0.34 -17.40 1.74
CA THR A 55 0.37 -18.70 1.80
C THR A 55 0.44 -19.29 3.22
N LEU A 56 0.24 -18.47 4.24
CA LEU A 56 0.20 -18.90 5.64
C LEU A 56 -1.23 -19.26 6.12
N ASN A 57 -2.23 -19.23 5.23
CA ASN A 57 -3.65 -19.47 5.54
C ASN A 57 -4.19 -18.59 6.68
N LEU A 58 -3.73 -17.33 6.77
CA LEU A 58 -4.09 -16.40 7.85
C LEU A 58 -5.36 -15.58 7.56
N GLN A 59 -6.19 -16.03 6.62
CA GLN A 59 -7.43 -15.33 6.27
C GLN A 59 -8.36 -15.23 7.49
N GLY A 60 -8.93 -14.04 7.73
CA GLY A 60 -9.86 -13.79 8.84
C GLY A 60 -9.19 -13.67 10.22
N THR A 61 -7.87 -13.80 10.29
CA THR A 61 -7.11 -13.62 11.53
C THR A 61 -6.67 -12.17 11.74
N ARG A 62 -6.29 -11.82 12.97
CA ARG A 62 -5.74 -10.50 13.29
C ARG A 62 -4.22 -10.53 13.14
N ALA A 63 -3.68 -9.60 12.36
CA ALA A 63 -2.25 -9.35 12.29
C ALA A 63 -1.82 -8.38 13.40
N LEU A 64 -0.77 -8.73 14.13
CA LEU A 64 -0.10 -7.81 15.07
C LEU A 64 1.14 -7.24 14.36
N MET A 65 1.27 -5.92 14.38
CA MET A 65 2.49 -5.22 13.97
C MET A 65 3.25 -4.86 15.25
N VAL A 66 4.43 -5.45 15.44
CA VAL A 66 5.32 -5.22 16.59
C VAL A 66 6.47 -4.29 16.24
#